data_AF-A0A521CJB0-F1
#
_entry.id   AF-A0A521CJB0-F1
#
_cell.length_a   1.000
_cell.length_b   1.000
_cell.length_c   1.000
_cell.angle_alpha   90.00
_cell.angle_beta   90.00
_cell.angle_gamma   90.00
#
_symmetry.space_group_name_H-M   'P 1'
#
loop_
_entity.id
_entity.type
_entity.pdbx_description
1 polymer ?
#
loop_
_entity_poly.entity_id
_entity_poly.type
_entity_poly.pdbx_seq_one_letter_code
_entity_poly.pdbx_strand_id
1 'polypeptide(L)'
;MAHITFESHEEYRNFGLELAKDYKDFIPEHLSPDDKASMAIAINNAFEQVAKSARVEREKVLESFLQGKSIICEANTTADIPPFDLNYLGMVSYVYQNLSAFEVVHVRGLVAPEGKIFYRKPVLDSVKGSLKPGTELAATNTNNKYQPYVAADLVVDDPSLGTGDGTKTTFSATLQFKPVIPGTVTVIAGTIVGKDDGSGNISGDGVSGTINYSTGQVSIEFSSAPAKGEVVKATYRYDQESNSYAEIKFKYESEQVKVMSRKIGASWTSEFEEDVQAYFGISLEPDMVSAMSQQAIFETEAKIHLELYALAQASGAKATWSVTPPSGVSDKDHMFLLKKAINQVDAAIAKQLGYIPVGNKFLLCGTDALAHVGDLDGFEGNTNVEGNVGSARVGTLNKKYTVYYNPQLPDDVIVVGIKPADPLLMGFGYFPYKFEISPAVPEVVNNRIDPFTKKKALRSREAFKAVNARLYGLVTITS
;
A
#
# COMPACT_ATOMS: atom_id res chain seq x y z
N MET A 1 77.96 34.00 1.61
CA MET A 1 79.20 33.31 1.21
C MET A 1 80.22 33.51 2.31
N ALA A 2 80.77 32.45 2.91
CA ALA A 2 81.98 32.61 3.70
C ALA A 2 83.13 32.63 2.68
N HIS A 3 83.74 33.80 2.45
CA HIS A 3 84.89 33.91 1.58
C HIS A 3 86.11 33.41 2.35
N ILE A 4 86.67 32.26 1.96
CA ILE A 4 87.99 31.84 2.41
C ILE A 4 89.00 32.76 1.72
N THR A 5 89.68 33.61 2.49
CA THR A 5 90.74 34.51 2.01
C THR A 5 92.09 33.84 2.25
N PHE A 6 92.90 33.71 1.19
CA PHE A 6 94.26 33.15 1.26
C PHE A 6 95.28 34.29 1.27
N GLU A 7 96.33 34.20 2.09
CA GLU A 7 97.33 35.27 2.25
C GLU A 7 98.47 35.15 1.23
N SER A 8 98.64 33.98 0.60
CA SER A 8 99.61 33.76 -0.48
C SER A 8 99.13 32.79 -1.57
N HIS A 9 99.73 32.89 -2.77
CA HIS A 9 99.44 31.97 -3.88
C HIS A 9 99.89 30.52 -3.58
N GLU A 10 100.90 30.35 -2.72
CA GLU A 10 101.42 29.05 -2.32
C GLU A 10 100.47 28.33 -1.35
N GLU A 11 99.83 29.07 -0.43
CA GLU A 11 98.77 28.52 0.43
C GLU A 11 97.53 28.11 -0.36
N TYR A 12 97.10 28.92 -1.32
CA TYR A 12 95.99 28.59 -2.22
C TYR A 12 96.27 27.28 -2.98
N ARG A 13 97.48 27.16 -3.52
CA ARG A 13 97.92 25.97 -4.26
C ARG A 13 97.98 24.74 -3.37
N ASN A 14 98.56 24.82 -2.18
CA ASN A 14 98.70 23.68 -1.27
C ASN A 14 97.34 23.19 -0.75
N PHE A 15 96.47 24.12 -0.36
CA PHE A 15 95.10 23.80 0.07
C PHE A 15 94.28 23.17 -1.06
N GLY A 16 94.37 23.71 -2.28
CA GLY A 16 93.68 23.15 -3.44
C GLY A 16 94.21 21.78 -3.84
N LEU A 17 95.51 21.51 -3.72
CA LEU A 17 96.10 20.20 -3.98
C LEU A 17 95.73 19.16 -2.92
N GLU A 18 95.52 19.58 -1.67
CA GLU A 18 95.01 18.70 -0.62
C GLU A 18 93.55 18.31 -0.90
N LEU A 19 92.69 19.28 -1.22
CA LEU A 19 91.31 19.05 -1.66
C LEU A 19 91.23 18.19 -2.94
N ALA A 20 92.17 18.33 -3.87
CA ALA A 20 92.18 17.57 -5.11
C ALA A 20 92.31 16.04 -4.87
N LYS A 21 92.80 15.60 -3.71
CA LYS A 21 92.82 14.17 -3.34
C LYS A 21 91.41 13.64 -3.07
N ASP A 22 90.55 14.44 -2.46
CA ASP A 22 89.16 14.07 -2.13
C ASP A 22 88.26 14.09 -3.38
N TYR A 23 88.62 14.86 -4.41
CA TYR A 23 87.87 15.01 -5.67
C TYR A 23 88.53 14.33 -6.87
N LYS A 24 89.40 13.34 -6.63
CA LYS A 24 90.20 12.70 -7.69
C LYS A 24 89.35 12.22 -8.88
N ASP A 25 88.13 11.75 -8.63
CA ASP A 25 87.23 11.24 -9.67
C ASP A 25 86.62 12.35 -10.55
N PHE A 26 86.60 13.61 -10.09
CA PHE A 26 86.05 14.76 -10.83
C PHE A 26 87.13 15.58 -11.57
N ILE A 27 88.41 15.32 -11.30
CA ILE A 27 89.52 16.12 -11.82
C ILE A 27 90.34 15.27 -12.79
N PRO A 28 90.38 15.63 -14.09
CA PRO A 28 91.17 14.91 -15.08
C PRO A 28 92.67 14.83 -14.71
N GLU A 29 93.27 13.64 -14.84
CA GLU A 29 94.67 13.41 -14.44
C GLU A 29 95.69 14.21 -15.27
N HIS A 30 95.32 14.67 -16.48
CA HIS A 30 96.19 15.39 -17.40
C HIS A 30 96.36 16.90 -17.11
N LEU A 31 95.65 17.45 -16.12
CA LEU A 31 95.75 18.87 -15.75
C LEU A 31 97.05 19.21 -15.00
N SER A 32 97.52 20.45 -15.15
CA SER A 32 98.66 20.96 -14.38
C SER A 32 98.32 21.06 -12.89
N PRO A 33 99.31 21.00 -11.97
CA PRO A 33 99.04 21.07 -10.53
C PRO A 33 98.26 22.32 -10.09
N ASP A 34 98.51 23.45 -10.73
CA ASP A 34 97.87 24.73 -10.39
C ASP A 34 96.42 24.79 -10.90
N ASP A 35 96.16 24.19 -12.06
CA ASP A 35 94.79 24.04 -12.59
C ASP A 35 93.97 23.04 -11.76
N LYS A 36 94.60 21.95 -11.30
CA LYS A 36 93.97 20.97 -10.40
C LYS A 36 93.57 21.62 -9.07
N ALA A 37 94.45 22.43 -8.48
CA ALA A 37 94.16 23.15 -7.25
C ALA A 37 92.99 24.13 -7.41
N SER A 38 93.00 24.91 -8.50
CA SER A 38 91.96 25.89 -8.80
C SER A 38 90.59 25.23 -9.03
N MET A 39 90.57 24.12 -9.76
CA MET A 39 89.36 23.34 -10.05
C MET A 39 88.82 22.65 -8.79
N ALA A 40 89.68 22.08 -7.95
CA ALA A 40 89.30 21.48 -6.67
C ALA A 40 88.64 22.49 -5.73
N ILE A 41 89.18 23.72 -5.66
CA ILE A 41 88.61 24.79 -4.83
C ILE A 41 87.26 25.27 -5.38
N ALA A 42 87.13 25.38 -6.70
CA ALA A 42 85.86 25.74 -7.34
C ALA A 42 84.77 24.67 -7.09
N ILE A 43 85.13 23.39 -7.22
CA ILE A 43 84.25 22.25 -6.93
C ILE A 43 83.84 22.25 -5.45
N ASN A 44 84.79 22.46 -4.54
CA ASN A 44 84.51 22.51 -3.10
C ASN A 44 83.53 23.65 -2.76
N ASN A 45 83.73 24.84 -3.31
CA ASN A 45 82.84 25.98 -3.10
C ASN A 45 81.43 25.73 -3.68
N ALA A 46 81.32 25.02 -4.80
CA ALA A 46 80.03 24.63 -5.37
C ALA A 46 79.30 23.65 -4.46
N PHE A 47 79.98 22.63 -3.92
CA PHE A 47 79.38 21.67 -2.99
C PHE A 47 78.95 22.33 -1.67
N GLU A 48 79.71 23.29 -1.14
CA GLU A 48 79.28 24.06 0.03
C GLU A 48 78.01 24.88 -0.21
N GLN A 49 77.84 25.46 -1.41
CA GLN A 49 76.63 26.20 -1.75
C GLN A 49 75.40 25.30 -1.87
N VAL A 50 75.58 24.10 -2.44
CA VAL A 50 74.52 23.08 -2.50
C VAL A 50 74.18 22.58 -1.10
N ALA A 51 75.17 22.29 -0.26
CA ALA A 51 74.97 21.87 1.13
C ALA A 51 74.20 22.91 1.95
N LYS A 52 74.53 24.20 1.81
CA LYS A 52 73.81 25.30 2.48
C LYS A 52 72.37 25.45 1.98
N SER A 53 72.14 25.28 0.68
CA SER A 53 70.79 25.34 0.09
C SER A 53 69.93 24.15 0.53
N ALA A 54 70.52 22.96 0.66
CA ALA A 54 69.85 21.73 1.05
C ALA A 54 69.71 21.55 2.58
N ARG A 55 70.37 22.38 3.41
CA ARG A 55 70.47 22.23 4.88
C ARG A 55 71.02 20.87 5.33
N VAL A 56 71.97 20.31 4.57
CA VAL A 56 72.64 19.04 4.89
C VAL A 56 74.15 19.27 5.02
N GLU A 57 74.83 18.45 5.82
CA GLU A 57 76.30 18.49 5.95
C GLU A 57 77.00 18.18 4.61
N ARG A 58 78.09 18.91 4.33
CA ARG A 58 78.89 18.82 3.09
C ARG A 58 79.32 17.39 2.77
N GLU A 59 79.73 16.62 3.76
CA GLU A 59 80.24 15.25 3.57
C GLU A 59 79.16 14.32 3.00
N LYS A 60 77.90 14.48 3.42
CA LYS A 60 76.77 13.69 2.88
C LYS A 60 76.43 14.07 1.44
N VAL A 61 76.64 15.34 1.07
CA VAL A 61 76.49 15.80 -0.32
C VAL A 61 77.61 15.21 -1.18
N LEU A 62 78.83 15.12 -0.68
CA LEU A 62 79.95 14.53 -1.42
C LEU A 62 79.79 13.01 -1.61
N GLU A 63 79.40 12.27 -0.57
CA GLU A 63 79.15 10.83 -0.64
C GLU A 63 78.03 10.46 -1.62
N SER A 64 76.98 11.28 -1.70
CA SER A 64 75.85 11.04 -2.62
C SER A 64 76.22 11.22 -4.10
N PHE A 65 77.09 12.17 -4.44
CA PHE A 65 77.59 12.35 -5.80
C PHE A 65 78.58 11.24 -6.22
N LEU A 66 79.45 10.78 -5.31
CA LEU A 66 80.40 9.70 -5.60
C LEU A 66 79.73 8.32 -5.70
N GLN A 67 78.67 8.06 -4.94
CA GLN A 67 77.94 6.79 -4.95
C GLN A 67 76.82 6.71 -6.00
N GLY A 68 76.66 7.73 -6.85
CA GLY A 68 75.62 7.75 -7.89
C GLY A 68 74.18 7.65 -7.35
N LYS A 69 73.98 7.91 -6.05
CA LYS A 69 72.66 8.05 -5.45
C LYS A 69 72.29 9.51 -5.56
N SER A 70 71.43 9.82 -6.53
CA SER A 70 70.89 11.15 -6.74
C SER A 70 70.47 11.76 -5.41
N ILE A 71 70.95 12.99 -5.14
CA ILE A 71 70.30 13.88 -4.20
C ILE A 71 68.96 14.19 -4.83
N ILE A 72 67.99 13.33 -4.54
CA ILE A 72 66.59 13.64 -4.70
C ILE A 72 66.29 14.71 -3.63
N CYS A 73 66.64 15.95 -3.94
CA CYS A 73 65.86 17.10 -3.52
C CYS A 73 64.67 17.20 -4.49
N GLU A 74 63.80 16.20 -4.49
CA GLU A 74 62.49 16.29 -5.10
C GLU A 74 61.47 16.30 -3.97
N ALA A 75 60.73 17.41 -3.94
CA ALA A 75 59.56 17.56 -3.13
C ALA A 75 58.61 16.37 -3.41
N ASN A 76 58.21 15.67 -2.34
CA ASN A 76 57.12 14.71 -2.26
C ASN A 76 57.12 13.59 -3.31
N THR A 77 57.65 12.41 -2.94
CA THR A 77 57.22 11.15 -3.56
C THR A 77 56.15 10.48 -2.70
N THR A 78 55.18 9.83 -3.35
CA THR A 78 53.99 9.17 -2.78
C THR A 78 54.29 7.98 -1.85
N ALA A 79 55.55 7.75 -1.48
CA ALA A 79 55.97 6.69 -0.56
C ALA A 79 55.90 7.12 0.92
N ASP A 80 55.91 8.42 1.24
CA ASP A 80 55.80 8.96 2.61
C ASP A 80 54.39 9.45 2.96
N ILE A 81 53.39 9.16 2.11
CA ILE A 81 52.00 9.24 2.54
C ILE A 81 51.74 7.90 3.23
N PRO A 82 51.59 7.81 4.57
CA PRO A 82 51.07 6.59 5.17
C PRO A 82 49.77 6.27 4.42
N PRO A 83 49.54 5.01 4.03
CA PRO A 83 48.37 4.66 3.24
C PRO A 83 47.16 5.33 3.90
N PHE A 84 46.33 6.02 3.12
CA PHE A 84 45.02 6.42 3.62
C PHE A 84 44.38 5.12 4.10
N ASP A 85 44.18 4.99 5.42
CA ASP A 85 43.39 3.91 5.96
C ASP A 85 42.07 3.98 5.21
N LEU A 86 41.77 2.93 4.44
CA LEU A 86 40.63 2.92 3.54
C LEU A 86 39.37 2.82 4.39
N ASN A 87 38.90 3.99 4.79
CA ASN A 87 37.56 4.51 4.56
C ASN A 87 36.42 3.51 4.74
N TYR A 88 36.13 3.17 6.00
CA TYR A 88 34.75 2.88 6.38
C TYR A 88 34.05 4.22 6.65
N LEU A 89 33.39 4.78 5.63
CA LEU A 89 32.52 5.96 5.75
C LEU A 89 31.19 5.64 6.49
N GLY A 90 31.15 4.54 7.25
CA GLY A 90 29.95 3.95 7.85
C GLY A 90 29.22 3.00 6.88
N MET A 91 28.30 2.22 7.45
CA MET A 91 27.38 1.37 6.69
C MET A 91 26.02 2.07 6.61
N VAL A 92 25.49 2.27 5.41
CA VAL A 92 24.10 2.72 5.22
C VAL A 92 23.21 1.49 5.32
N SER A 93 22.39 1.41 6.36
CA SER A 93 21.36 0.38 6.48
C SER A 93 20.10 0.77 5.71
N TYR A 94 19.32 -0.23 5.32
CA TYR A 94 17.99 -0.01 4.78
C TYR A 94 17.06 0.51 5.90
N VAL A 95 16.29 1.56 5.63
CA VAL A 95 15.25 2.04 6.56
C VAL A 95 13.98 1.25 6.29
N TYR A 96 13.52 0.55 7.31
CA TYR A 96 12.32 -0.27 7.22
C TYR A 96 11.04 0.55 7.30
N GLN A 97 9.99 0.00 6.71
CA GLN A 97 8.70 0.68 6.61
C GLN A 97 7.95 0.69 7.94
N ASN A 98 7.14 1.73 8.15
CA ASN A 98 6.21 1.78 9.27
C ASN A 98 4.93 0.98 8.96
N LEU A 99 4.29 0.48 10.02
CA LEU A 99 3.10 -0.35 9.98
C LEU A 99 1.84 0.51 10.09
N SER A 100 1.09 0.62 8.99
CA SER A 100 -0.18 1.34 8.93
C SER A 100 -1.39 0.43 8.70
N ALA A 101 -1.17 -0.77 8.15
CA ALA A 101 -2.23 -1.72 7.82
C ALA A 101 -3.17 -2.03 9.01
N PHE A 102 -2.64 -2.15 10.23
CA PHE A 102 -3.46 -2.49 11.41
C PHE A 102 -4.41 -1.37 11.85
N GLU A 103 -4.14 -0.13 11.45
CA GLU A 103 -5.05 0.98 11.72
C GLU A 103 -6.26 0.95 10.77
N VAL A 104 -6.09 0.45 9.55
CA VAL A 104 -7.14 0.41 8.50
C VAL A 104 -7.97 -0.89 8.49
N VAL A 105 -7.47 -2.00 9.04
CA VAL A 105 -8.23 -3.27 9.14
C VAL A 105 -8.46 -3.72 10.58
N HIS A 106 -9.37 -4.69 10.77
CA HIS A 106 -9.53 -5.35 12.06
C HIS A 106 -8.59 -6.56 12.16
N VAL A 107 -8.00 -6.75 13.34
CA VAL A 107 -7.11 -7.86 13.65
C VAL A 107 -7.79 -8.78 14.66
N ARG A 108 -7.80 -10.09 14.39
CA ARG A 108 -8.33 -11.09 15.33
C ARG A 108 -7.57 -12.40 15.28
N GLY A 109 -6.97 -12.79 16.41
CA GLY A 109 -6.25 -14.06 16.52
C GLY A 109 -7.16 -15.28 16.27
N LEU A 110 -6.63 -16.26 15.54
CA LEU A 110 -7.24 -17.58 15.40
C LEU A 110 -6.64 -18.54 16.43
N VAL A 111 -7.48 -19.41 16.99
CA VAL A 111 -7.05 -20.51 17.87
C VAL A 111 -6.91 -21.84 17.12
N ALA A 112 -7.51 -21.94 15.93
CA ALA A 112 -7.54 -23.12 15.08
C ALA A 112 -7.15 -22.74 13.64
N PRO A 113 -6.70 -23.70 12.81
CA PRO A 113 -6.32 -23.43 11.41
C PRO A 113 -7.49 -22.98 10.52
N GLU A 114 -8.73 -23.14 10.99
CA GLU A 114 -9.93 -22.66 10.33
C GLU A 114 -10.83 -21.93 11.33
N GLY A 115 -11.36 -20.78 10.92
CA GLY A 115 -12.37 -20.02 11.65
C GLY A 115 -13.66 -19.92 10.84
N LYS A 116 -14.79 -19.67 11.51
CA LYS A 116 -16.07 -19.39 10.85
C LYS A 116 -16.63 -18.07 11.35
N ILE A 117 -17.11 -17.24 10.43
CA ILE A 117 -17.86 -16.02 10.72
C ILE A 117 -19.32 -16.33 10.42
N PHE A 118 -20.20 -16.06 11.39
CA PHE A 118 -21.63 -16.32 11.27
C PHE A 118 -22.38 -15.02 11.03
N TYR A 119 -23.30 -15.04 10.08
CA TYR A 119 -24.23 -13.96 9.79
C TYR A 119 -25.66 -14.42 10.07
N ARG A 120 -26.45 -13.54 10.66
CA ARG A 120 -27.89 -13.77 10.87
C ARG A 120 -28.66 -12.79 9.99
N LYS A 121 -29.49 -13.31 9.09
CA LYS A 121 -30.33 -12.52 8.21
C LYS A 121 -31.81 -12.81 8.46
N PRO A 122 -32.67 -11.81 8.71
CA PRO A 122 -34.10 -12.00 8.73
C PRO A 122 -34.63 -12.17 7.30
N VAL A 123 -35.34 -13.27 7.06
CA VAL A 123 -36.01 -13.55 5.79
C VAL A 123 -37.49 -13.81 6.03
N LEU A 124 -38.32 -13.44 5.05
CA LEU A 124 -39.74 -13.73 5.08
C LEU A 124 -39.97 -15.25 5.00
N ASP A 125 -40.94 -15.78 5.74
CA ASP A 125 -41.34 -17.19 5.66
C ASP A 125 -42.70 -17.39 4.97
N SER A 126 -43.56 -16.37 5.01
CA SER A 126 -44.88 -16.37 4.36
C SER A 126 -44.85 -15.76 2.95
N VAL A 127 -45.85 -16.07 2.11
CA VAL A 127 -46.07 -15.38 0.83
C VAL A 127 -46.92 -14.13 1.07
N LYS A 128 -46.54 -12.99 0.48
CA LYS A 128 -47.37 -11.77 0.48
C LYS A 128 -47.23 -10.99 -0.82
N GLY A 129 -48.23 -11.09 -1.70
CA GLY A 129 -48.20 -10.45 -3.02
C GLY A 129 -47.01 -10.92 -3.85
N SER A 130 -46.19 -10.00 -4.33
CA SER A 130 -44.93 -10.32 -5.02
C SER A 130 -43.84 -10.93 -4.12
N LEU A 131 -43.98 -10.86 -2.79
CA LEU A 131 -42.98 -11.37 -1.83
C LEU A 131 -43.14 -12.86 -1.62
N LYS A 132 -42.04 -13.59 -1.81
CA LYS A 132 -41.97 -15.04 -1.64
C LYS A 132 -41.19 -15.39 -0.36
N PRO A 133 -41.41 -16.59 0.21
CA PRO A 133 -40.59 -17.11 1.28
C PRO A 133 -39.11 -17.08 0.87
N GLY A 134 -38.25 -16.60 1.77
CA GLY A 134 -36.82 -16.42 1.54
C GLY A 134 -36.41 -15.02 1.07
N THR A 135 -37.34 -14.10 0.80
CA THR A 135 -37.00 -12.70 0.53
C THR A 135 -36.34 -12.05 1.75
N GLU A 136 -35.17 -11.45 1.56
CA GLU A 136 -34.42 -10.75 2.61
C GLU A 136 -35.13 -9.44 3.01
N LEU A 137 -35.36 -9.24 4.31
CA LEU A 137 -36.12 -8.09 4.82
C LEU A 137 -35.26 -6.87 5.13
N ALA A 138 -33.95 -7.08 5.35
CA ALA A 138 -32.97 -6.03 5.63
C ALA A 138 -32.18 -5.62 4.39
N ALA A 139 -32.73 -5.81 3.18
CA ALA A 139 -32.06 -5.44 1.95
C ALA A 139 -31.99 -3.91 1.81
N THR A 140 -30.77 -3.39 1.65
CA THR A 140 -30.50 -2.01 1.28
C THR A 140 -31.19 -1.65 -0.04
N ASN A 141 -31.49 -0.36 -0.26
CA ASN A 141 -32.12 0.17 -1.49
C ASN A 141 -31.23 0.07 -2.77
N THR A 142 -30.29 -0.85 -2.81
CA THR A 142 -29.59 -1.19 -4.05
C THR A 142 -30.59 -2.00 -4.91
N ASN A 143 -31.05 -1.40 -6.01
CA ASN A 143 -32.04 -1.95 -6.95
C ASN A 143 -33.48 -2.05 -6.42
N ASN A 144 -33.94 -1.09 -5.59
CA ASN A 144 -35.34 -1.01 -5.14
C ASN A 144 -35.83 -2.28 -4.40
N LYS A 145 -34.92 -2.97 -3.70
CA LYS A 145 -35.21 -4.22 -2.96
C LYS A 145 -35.75 -3.99 -1.54
N TYR A 146 -35.91 -2.74 -1.11
CA TYR A 146 -36.51 -2.44 0.18
C TYR A 146 -37.98 -2.85 0.17
N GLN A 147 -38.40 -3.65 1.15
CA GLN A 147 -39.76 -4.19 1.23
C GLN A 147 -40.53 -3.55 2.40
N PRO A 148 -41.09 -2.34 2.24
CA PRO A 148 -41.73 -1.63 3.35
C PRO A 148 -43.07 -2.25 3.78
N TYR A 149 -43.70 -3.06 2.93
CA TYR A 149 -45.11 -3.47 3.11
C TYR A 149 -45.28 -4.88 3.70
N VAL A 150 -44.24 -5.46 4.31
CA VAL A 150 -44.31 -6.82 4.88
C VAL A 150 -45.33 -6.91 6.01
N ALA A 151 -45.35 -5.91 6.91
CA ALA A 151 -46.29 -5.83 8.04
C ALA A 151 -47.56 -5.00 7.76
N ALA A 152 -47.62 -4.28 6.63
CA ALA A 152 -48.73 -3.38 6.32
C ALA A 152 -50.00 -4.14 5.87
N ASP A 153 -51.14 -3.46 5.83
CA ASP A 153 -52.37 -3.94 5.20
C ASP A 153 -52.31 -4.03 3.66
N LEU A 154 -51.29 -3.42 3.06
CA LEU A 154 -51.10 -3.35 1.62
C LEU A 154 -50.39 -4.59 1.06
N VAL A 155 -50.98 -5.17 0.01
CA VAL A 155 -50.37 -6.16 -0.88
C VAL A 155 -50.00 -5.45 -2.17
N VAL A 156 -48.73 -5.55 -2.58
CA VAL A 156 -48.21 -4.89 -3.78
C VAL A 156 -47.82 -5.92 -4.84
N ASP A 157 -48.23 -5.64 -6.07
CA ASP A 157 -47.85 -6.38 -7.28
C ASP A 157 -48.10 -7.90 -7.19
N ASP A 158 -49.24 -8.30 -6.62
CA ASP A 158 -49.66 -9.71 -6.57
C ASP A 158 -49.86 -10.26 -7.99
N PRO A 159 -49.08 -11.27 -8.44
CA PRO A 159 -49.19 -11.84 -9.78
C PRO A 159 -50.34 -12.86 -9.93
N SER A 160 -51.25 -12.94 -8.96
CA SER A 160 -52.33 -13.95 -8.89
C SER A 160 -53.25 -13.98 -10.11
N LEU A 161 -53.39 -12.88 -10.86
CA LEU A 161 -54.21 -12.81 -12.09
C LEU A 161 -53.58 -13.51 -13.30
N GLY A 162 -52.27 -13.79 -13.28
CA GLY A 162 -51.58 -14.56 -14.32
C GLY A 162 -50.73 -13.73 -15.29
N THR A 163 -50.38 -14.33 -16.43
CA THR A 163 -49.50 -13.72 -17.44
C THR A 163 -50.18 -13.76 -18.80
N GLY A 164 -50.08 -12.66 -19.55
CA GLY A 164 -50.59 -12.55 -20.91
C GLY A 164 -49.87 -13.48 -21.88
N ASP A 165 -50.64 -14.09 -22.76
CA ASP A 165 -50.18 -14.93 -23.87
C ASP A 165 -50.27 -14.21 -25.24
N GLY A 166 -50.82 -13.00 -25.27
CA GLY A 166 -51.09 -12.22 -26.47
C GLY A 166 -52.44 -12.51 -27.14
N THR A 167 -53.27 -13.40 -26.59
CA THR A 167 -54.57 -13.77 -27.17
C THR A 167 -55.72 -13.75 -26.16
N LYS A 168 -55.46 -14.08 -24.89
CA LYS A 168 -56.48 -14.08 -23.83
C LYS A 168 -56.73 -12.67 -23.30
N THR A 169 -57.98 -12.23 -23.35
CA THR A 169 -58.41 -10.92 -22.84
C THR A 169 -58.98 -10.98 -21.43
N THR A 170 -59.37 -12.16 -20.94
CA THR A 170 -60.02 -12.35 -19.64
C THR A 170 -59.10 -13.02 -18.63
N PHE A 171 -59.02 -12.45 -17.42
CA PHE A 171 -58.22 -12.94 -16.32
C PHE A 171 -59.07 -12.96 -15.06
N SER A 172 -59.14 -14.11 -14.39
CA SER A 172 -59.86 -14.25 -13.14
C SER A 172 -59.00 -14.99 -12.11
N ALA A 173 -59.02 -14.49 -10.88
CA ALA A 173 -58.27 -15.07 -9.77
C ALA A 173 -58.94 -14.75 -8.44
N THR A 174 -58.56 -15.50 -7.41
CA THR A 174 -58.92 -15.20 -6.03
C THR A 174 -57.70 -14.62 -5.34
N LEU A 175 -57.83 -13.40 -4.82
CA LEU A 175 -56.78 -12.73 -4.06
C LEU A 175 -56.48 -13.50 -2.76
N GLN A 176 -55.21 -13.50 -2.37
CA GLN A 176 -54.73 -14.32 -1.24
C GLN A 176 -55.30 -13.85 0.10
N PHE A 177 -55.35 -12.54 0.35
CA PHE A 177 -55.80 -11.97 1.61
C PHE A 177 -57.20 -11.37 1.47
N LYS A 178 -58.09 -11.73 2.40
CA LYS A 178 -59.52 -11.40 2.34
C LYS A 178 -60.11 -11.24 3.75
N PRO A 179 -61.09 -10.35 3.99
CA PRO A 179 -61.75 -9.47 3.02
C PRO A 179 -60.85 -8.35 2.48
N VAL A 180 -61.12 -7.93 1.24
CA VAL A 180 -60.44 -6.80 0.57
C VAL A 180 -61.14 -5.49 0.92
N ILE A 181 -60.39 -4.43 1.20
CA ILE A 181 -60.97 -3.13 1.54
C ILE A 181 -61.50 -2.46 0.25
N PRO A 182 -62.79 -2.04 0.21
CA PRO A 182 -63.37 -1.40 -0.97
C PRO A 182 -62.63 -0.13 -1.42
N GLY A 183 -62.49 0.04 -2.73
CA GLY A 183 -61.87 1.21 -3.36
C GLY A 183 -60.34 1.17 -3.38
N THR A 184 -59.72 0.06 -3.00
CA THR A 184 -58.26 -0.06 -2.88
C THR A 184 -57.62 -0.91 -3.96
N VAL A 185 -58.39 -1.65 -4.75
CA VAL A 185 -57.86 -2.56 -5.77
C VAL A 185 -57.40 -1.75 -7.00
N THR A 186 -56.16 -1.98 -7.40
CA THR A 186 -55.59 -1.49 -8.65
C THR A 186 -54.99 -2.66 -9.41
N VAL A 187 -55.40 -2.84 -10.67
CA VAL A 187 -54.86 -3.87 -11.57
C VAL A 187 -53.96 -3.20 -12.60
N ILE A 188 -52.77 -3.76 -12.82
CA ILE A 188 -51.78 -3.24 -13.75
C ILE A 188 -51.35 -4.36 -14.70
N ALA A 189 -51.37 -4.08 -16.00
CA ALA A 189 -50.78 -4.92 -17.04
C ALA A 189 -50.05 -4.01 -18.04
N GLY A 190 -48.73 -3.98 -17.99
CA GLY A 190 -47.91 -3.03 -18.76
C GLY A 190 -48.26 -1.58 -18.42
N THR A 191 -48.77 -0.83 -19.40
CA THR A 191 -49.21 0.56 -19.23
C THR A 191 -50.69 0.70 -18.86
N ILE A 192 -51.47 -0.40 -18.94
CA ILE A 192 -52.90 -0.40 -18.65
C ILE A 192 -53.10 -0.47 -17.14
N VAL A 193 -53.92 0.43 -16.60
CA VAL A 193 -54.23 0.52 -15.18
C VAL A 193 -55.74 0.56 -14.97
N GLY A 194 -56.28 -0.44 -14.29
CA GLY A 194 -57.67 -0.49 -13.83
C GLY A 194 -57.76 -0.15 -12.35
N LYS A 195 -58.74 0.68 -11.98
CA LYS A 195 -58.98 1.12 -10.60
C LYS A 195 -60.38 0.74 -10.15
N ASP A 196 -60.47 0.32 -8.91
CA ASP A 196 -61.73 0.03 -8.21
C ASP A 196 -62.51 1.31 -7.87
N ASP A 197 -63.83 1.27 -8.05
CA ASP A 197 -64.77 2.34 -7.73
C ASP A 197 -65.33 2.27 -6.29
N GLY A 198 -64.96 1.25 -5.52
CA GLY A 198 -65.48 1.03 -4.16
C GLY A 198 -66.87 0.39 -4.12
N SER A 199 -67.47 0.13 -5.27
CA SER A 199 -68.77 -0.52 -5.45
C SER A 199 -68.68 -1.88 -6.14
N GLY A 200 -67.47 -2.37 -6.38
CA GLY A 200 -67.21 -3.73 -6.89
C GLY A 200 -66.90 -3.76 -8.37
N ASN A 201 -66.76 -2.60 -9.04
CA ASN A 201 -66.36 -2.52 -10.43
C ASN A 201 -64.93 -1.96 -10.55
N ILE A 202 -64.16 -2.54 -11.47
CA ILE A 202 -62.84 -2.07 -11.84
C ILE A 202 -62.94 -1.45 -13.23
N SER A 203 -62.46 -0.22 -13.38
CA SER A 203 -62.48 0.50 -14.65
C SER A 203 -61.17 1.20 -14.91
N GLY A 204 -60.80 1.28 -16.19
CA GLY A 204 -59.59 1.97 -16.67
C GLY A 204 -59.61 2.06 -18.18
N ASP A 205 -58.67 2.83 -18.74
CA ASP A 205 -58.53 2.91 -20.18
C ASP A 205 -58.07 1.57 -20.75
N GLY A 206 -58.94 0.91 -21.52
CA GLY A 206 -58.71 -0.42 -22.07
C GLY A 206 -58.87 -1.61 -21.10
N VAL A 207 -59.48 -1.41 -19.93
CA VAL A 207 -59.74 -2.48 -18.96
C VAL A 207 -61.06 -2.27 -18.20
N SER A 208 -61.84 -3.35 -18.07
CA SER A 208 -63.04 -3.42 -17.23
C SER A 208 -63.00 -4.68 -16.37
N GLY A 209 -63.75 -4.70 -15.27
CA GLY A 209 -63.80 -5.87 -14.42
C GLY A 209 -64.64 -5.71 -13.18
N THR A 210 -64.65 -6.73 -12.35
CA THR A 210 -65.36 -6.77 -11.08
C THR A 210 -64.51 -7.36 -9.97
N ILE A 211 -64.78 -6.93 -8.74
CA ILE A 211 -64.17 -7.46 -7.50
C ILE A 211 -65.28 -7.76 -6.50
N ASN A 212 -65.22 -8.95 -5.91
CA ASN A 212 -66.02 -9.30 -4.74
C ASN A 212 -65.16 -9.17 -3.47
N TYR A 213 -65.44 -8.17 -2.64
CA TYR A 213 -64.62 -7.84 -1.47
C TYR A 213 -64.56 -8.94 -0.40
N SER A 214 -65.65 -9.67 -0.19
CA SER A 214 -65.72 -10.72 0.84
C SER A 214 -64.96 -11.98 0.42
N THR A 215 -65.05 -12.35 -0.86
CA THR A 215 -64.41 -13.57 -1.38
C THR A 215 -63.03 -13.34 -1.97
N GLY A 216 -62.70 -12.09 -2.31
CA GLY A 216 -61.47 -11.71 -3.02
C GLY A 216 -61.45 -12.13 -4.49
N GLN A 217 -62.60 -12.53 -5.07
CA GLN A 217 -62.66 -12.92 -6.48
C GLN A 217 -62.60 -11.66 -7.37
N VAL A 218 -61.58 -11.60 -8.22
CA VAL A 218 -61.39 -10.55 -9.23
C VAL A 218 -61.59 -11.17 -10.60
N SER A 219 -62.31 -10.47 -11.46
CA SER A 219 -62.45 -10.80 -12.89
C SER A 219 -62.18 -9.55 -13.72
N ILE A 220 -61.19 -9.61 -14.60
CA ILE A 220 -60.76 -8.52 -15.46
C ILE A 220 -60.90 -8.92 -16.92
N GLU A 221 -61.35 -7.99 -17.74
CA GLU A 221 -61.41 -8.07 -19.18
C GLU A 221 -60.65 -6.87 -19.78
N PHE A 222 -59.65 -7.16 -20.63
CA PHE A 222 -58.91 -6.16 -21.38
C PHE A 222 -59.49 -5.99 -22.77
N SER A 223 -59.55 -4.74 -23.27
CA SER A 223 -60.00 -4.46 -24.65
C SER A 223 -59.01 -4.96 -25.71
N SER A 224 -57.73 -5.08 -25.33
CA SER A 224 -56.66 -5.68 -26.12
C SER A 224 -55.92 -6.70 -25.25
N ALA A 225 -55.64 -7.88 -25.79
CA ALA A 225 -54.95 -8.93 -25.05
C ALA A 225 -53.56 -8.46 -24.58
N PRO A 226 -53.20 -8.63 -23.28
CA PRO A 226 -51.87 -8.31 -22.80
C PRO A 226 -50.79 -9.07 -23.59
N ALA A 227 -49.68 -8.39 -23.88
CA ALA A 227 -48.59 -8.95 -24.67
C ALA A 227 -48.02 -10.23 -24.04
N LYS A 228 -47.43 -11.10 -24.87
CA LYS A 228 -46.81 -12.35 -24.42
C LYS A 228 -45.72 -12.07 -23.38
N GLY A 229 -45.92 -12.59 -22.16
CA GLY A 229 -44.98 -12.43 -21.04
C GLY A 229 -45.28 -11.24 -20.12
N GLU A 230 -46.30 -10.42 -20.41
CA GLU A 230 -46.73 -9.35 -19.53
C GLU A 230 -47.48 -9.93 -18.31
N VAL A 231 -47.02 -9.61 -17.10
CA VAL A 231 -47.63 -10.14 -15.86
C VAL A 231 -48.75 -9.21 -15.43
N VAL A 232 -49.97 -9.74 -15.29
CA VAL A 232 -51.11 -9.01 -14.75
C VAL A 232 -51.01 -9.02 -13.23
N LYS A 233 -50.84 -7.83 -12.65
CA LYS A 233 -50.58 -7.64 -11.23
C LYS A 233 -51.75 -6.94 -10.55
N ALA A 234 -52.04 -7.31 -9.31
CA ALA A 234 -53.01 -6.63 -8.46
C ALA A 234 -52.32 -6.02 -7.23
N THR A 235 -52.68 -4.77 -6.90
CA THR A 235 -52.31 -4.10 -5.65
C THR A 235 -53.59 -3.78 -4.90
N TYR A 236 -53.68 -4.17 -3.62
CA TYR A 236 -54.91 -4.03 -2.83
C TYR A 236 -54.61 -3.99 -1.33
N ARG A 237 -55.56 -3.50 -0.53
CA ARG A 237 -55.51 -3.58 0.93
C ARG A 237 -56.49 -4.63 1.46
N TYR A 238 -56.14 -5.26 2.56
CA TYR A 238 -56.99 -6.28 3.20
C TYR A 238 -57.15 -6.02 4.69
N ASP A 239 -58.21 -6.59 5.28
CA ASP A 239 -58.44 -6.55 6.71
C ASP A 239 -57.48 -7.47 7.47
N GLN A 240 -56.63 -6.89 8.32
CA GLN A 240 -55.62 -7.61 9.10
C GLN A 240 -56.23 -8.46 10.22
N GLU A 241 -57.38 -8.08 10.79
CA GLU A 241 -57.96 -8.80 11.92
C GLU A 241 -58.47 -10.19 11.51
N SER A 242 -58.87 -10.31 10.25
CA SER A 242 -59.43 -11.53 9.66
C SER A 242 -58.40 -12.44 9.00
N ASN A 243 -57.10 -12.07 8.97
CA ASN A 243 -56.05 -12.79 8.26
C ASN A 243 -54.86 -13.17 9.16
N SER A 244 -54.11 -14.18 8.74
CA SER A 244 -52.83 -14.51 9.38
C SER A 244 -51.77 -13.45 9.08
N TYR A 245 -50.94 -13.15 10.08
CA TYR A 245 -49.82 -12.22 9.95
C TYR A 245 -48.67 -12.82 9.11
N ALA A 246 -47.79 -11.95 8.62
CA ALA A 246 -46.57 -12.38 7.94
C ALA A 246 -45.53 -12.88 8.95
N GLU A 247 -44.93 -14.03 8.67
CA GLU A 247 -43.93 -14.66 9.54
C GLU A 247 -42.50 -14.38 9.04
N ILE A 248 -41.58 -14.19 9.99
CA ILE A 248 -40.16 -13.94 9.73
C ILE A 248 -39.35 -15.04 10.39
N LYS A 249 -38.38 -15.59 9.64
CA LYS A 249 -37.39 -16.53 10.18
C LYS A 249 -35.98 -15.98 10.06
N PHE A 250 -35.09 -16.43 10.94
CA PHE A 250 -33.67 -16.13 10.83
C PHE A 250 -32.95 -17.20 10.02
N LYS A 251 -32.31 -16.78 8.93
CA LYS A 251 -31.35 -17.61 8.20
C LYS A 251 -29.96 -17.35 8.78
N TYR A 252 -29.28 -18.43 9.16
CA TYR A 252 -27.89 -18.38 9.58
C TYR A 252 -26.99 -18.79 8.42
N GLU A 253 -26.06 -17.94 8.04
CA GLU A 253 -25.04 -18.21 7.02
C GLU A 253 -23.67 -18.18 7.67
N SER A 254 -22.74 -19.00 7.20
CA SER A 254 -21.37 -19.00 7.71
C SER A 254 -20.36 -18.92 6.58
N GLU A 255 -19.33 -18.11 6.77
CA GLU A 255 -18.17 -18.06 5.90
C GLU A 255 -16.94 -18.59 6.62
N GLN A 256 -16.15 -19.37 5.90
CA GLN A 256 -14.93 -19.96 6.44
C GLN A 256 -13.73 -19.05 6.17
N VAL A 257 -12.86 -18.95 7.16
CA VAL A 257 -11.57 -18.26 7.13
C VAL A 257 -10.49 -19.34 7.27
N LYS A 258 -9.66 -19.50 6.25
CA LYS A 258 -8.65 -20.57 6.19
C LYS A 258 -7.24 -19.99 6.32
N VAL A 259 -6.43 -20.59 7.19
CA VAL A 259 -5.04 -20.21 7.41
C VAL A 259 -4.16 -20.62 6.23
N MET A 260 -3.38 -19.67 5.73
CA MET A 260 -2.27 -19.86 4.81
C MET A 260 -0.94 -19.81 5.56
N SER A 261 0.11 -20.40 4.96
CA SER A 261 1.47 -20.37 5.52
C SER A 261 2.39 -19.58 4.62
N ARG A 262 3.24 -18.75 5.21
CA ARG A 262 4.36 -18.08 4.53
C ARG A 262 5.65 -18.45 5.25
N LYS A 263 6.73 -18.56 4.49
CA LYS A 263 8.05 -18.96 5.00
C LYS A 263 9.11 -18.13 4.29
N ILE A 264 10.07 -17.63 5.06
CA ILE A 264 11.29 -17.00 4.57
C ILE A 264 12.47 -17.62 5.31
N GLY A 265 13.58 -17.83 4.62
CA GLY A 265 14.78 -18.41 5.20
C GLY A 265 16.02 -17.67 4.74
N ALA A 266 17.02 -17.67 5.62
CA ALA A 266 18.35 -17.18 5.36
C ALA A 266 19.35 -18.31 5.59
N SER A 267 20.43 -18.28 4.83
CA SER A 267 21.56 -19.20 4.97
C SER A 267 22.85 -18.40 4.89
N TRP A 268 23.80 -18.69 5.77
CA TRP A 268 25.10 -18.05 5.79
C TRP A 268 26.18 -19.06 6.19
N THR A 269 27.42 -18.80 5.78
CA THR A 269 28.58 -19.61 6.15
C THR A 269 29.22 -19.08 7.42
N SER A 270 29.90 -19.94 8.17
CA SER A 270 30.59 -19.55 9.41
C SER A 270 31.76 -18.61 9.11
N GLU A 271 32.48 -18.82 8.01
CA GLU A 271 33.55 -17.92 7.54
C GLU A 271 33.02 -16.50 7.28
N PHE A 272 31.85 -16.37 6.64
CA PHE A 272 31.25 -15.06 6.39
C PHE A 272 30.79 -14.38 7.68
N GLU A 273 30.33 -15.16 8.67
CA GLU A 273 29.98 -14.63 9.99
C GLU A 273 31.22 -14.10 10.73
N GLU A 274 32.36 -14.81 10.65
CA GLU A 274 33.64 -14.38 11.20
C GLU A 274 34.17 -13.12 10.49
N ASP A 275 34.13 -13.08 9.16
CA ASP A 275 34.54 -11.93 8.36
C ASP A 275 33.67 -10.70 8.65
N VAL A 276 32.34 -10.84 8.65
CA VAL A 276 31.42 -9.73 8.94
C VAL A 276 31.62 -9.20 10.36
N GLN A 277 31.87 -10.09 11.32
CA GLN A 277 32.16 -9.68 12.68
C GLN A 277 33.53 -9.00 12.80
N ALA A 278 34.55 -9.45 12.07
CA ALA A 278 35.87 -8.84 12.06
C ALA A 278 35.89 -7.45 11.38
N TYR A 279 35.18 -7.29 10.26
CA TYR A 279 35.15 -6.04 9.50
C TYR A 279 34.14 -5.02 10.03
N PHE A 280 32.93 -5.45 10.42
CA PHE A 280 31.83 -4.55 10.76
C PHE A 280 31.47 -4.56 12.26
N GLY A 281 31.96 -5.51 13.05
CA GLY A 281 31.60 -5.65 14.47
C GLY A 281 30.14 -6.07 14.70
N ILE A 282 29.45 -6.53 13.66
CA ILE A 282 28.02 -6.92 13.71
C ILE A 282 27.92 -8.44 13.82
N SER A 283 27.02 -8.92 14.68
CA SER A 283 26.66 -10.33 14.70
C SER A 283 25.62 -10.60 13.60
N LEU A 284 25.99 -11.47 12.64
CA LEU A 284 25.18 -11.72 11.44
C LEU A 284 23.86 -12.44 11.76
N GLU A 285 23.84 -13.36 12.71
CA GLU A 285 22.63 -14.13 13.04
C GLU A 285 21.44 -13.26 13.48
N PRO A 286 21.54 -12.38 14.50
CA PRO A 286 20.43 -11.53 14.90
C PRO A 286 20.03 -10.51 13.81
N ASP A 287 20.99 -10.04 13.02
CA ASP A 287 20.72 -9.11 11.92
C ASP A 287 19.89 -9.78 10.81
N MET A 288 20.28 -10.97 10.37
CA MET A 288 19.52 -11.75 9.39
C MET A 288 18.13 -12.13 9.91
N VAL A 289 17.98 -12.43 11.20
CA VAL A 289 16.66 -12.69 11.81
C VAL A 289 15.78 -11.44 11.81
N SER A 290 16.34 -10.27 12.11
CA SER A 290 15.62 -9.00 12.04
C SER A 290 15.16 -8.71 10.60
N ALA A 291 16.06 -8.81 9.63
CA ALA A 291 15.77 -8.58 8.21
C ALA A 291 14.67 -9.52 7.69
N MET A 292 14.74 -10.82 8.01
CA MET A 292 13.69 -11.78 7.64
C MET A 292 12.34 -11.44 8.29
N SER A 293 12.34 -11.04 9.56
CA SER A 293 11.12 -10.71 10.29
C SER A 293 10.45 -9.47 9.71
N GLN A 294 11.24 -8.44 9.38
CA GLN A 294 10.76 -7.22 8.76
C GLN A 294 10.23 -7.47 7.34
N GLN A 295 10.92 -8.30 6.55
CA GLN A 295 10.44 -8.66 5.21
C GLN A 295 9.10 -9.42 5.27
N ALA A 296 8.94 -10.35 6.21
CA ALA A 296 7.68 -11.07 6.39
C ALA A 296 6.53 -10.13 6.76
N ILE A 297 6.80 -9.14 7.62
CA ILE A 297 5.83 -8.11 8.00
C ILE A 297 5.46 -7.23 6.81
N PHE A 298 6.45 -6.79 6.02
CA PHE A 298 6.24 -5.99 4.81
C PHE A 298 5.35 -6.74 3.79
N GLU A 299 5.59 -8.03 3.58
CA GLU A 299 4.79 -8.86 2.69
C GLU A 299 3.33 -8.98 3.17
N THR A 300 3.10 -8.98 4.49
CA THR A 300 1.75 -8.98 5.10
C THR A 300 1.05 -7.64 4.90
N GLU A 301 1.73 -6.53 5.13
CA GLU A 301 1.17 -5.19 4.93
C GLU A 301 0.82 -4.91 3.46
N ALA A 302 1.75 -5.19 2.55
CA ALA A 302 1.52 -5.03 1.11
C ALA A 302 0.30 -5.83 0.66
N LYS A 303 0.15 -7.07 1.15
CA LYS A 303 -1.00 -7.91 0.86
C LYS A 303 -2.32 -7.30 1.33
N ILE A 304 -2.37 -6.77 2.56
CA ILE A 304 -3.58 -6.14 3.10
C ILE A 304 -3.99 -4.96 2.23
N HIS A 305 -3.06 -4.06 1.90
CA HIS A 305 -3.37 -2.88 1.12
C HIS A 305 -3.77 -3.19 -0.33
N LEU A 306 -3.11 -4.15 -0.97
CA LEU A 306 -3.46 -4.58 -2.33
C LEU A 306 -4.82 -5.28 -2.39
N GLU A 307 -5.17 -6.09 -1.38
CA GLU A 307 -6.51 -6.69 -1.31
C GLU A 307 -7.60 -5.62 -1.06
N LEU A 308 -7.33 -4.62 -0.21
CA LEU A 308 -8.24 -3.48 -0.04
C LEU A 308 -8.46 -2.73 -1.35
N TYR A 309 -7.41 -2.51 -2.13
CA TYR A 309 -7.51 -1.91 -3.46
C TYR A 309 -8.34 -2.74 -4.42
N ALA A 310 -8.12 -4.06 -4.47
CA ALA A 310 -8.91 -4.96 -5.30
C ALA A 310 -10.41 -4.95 -4.92
N LEU A 311 -10.74 -4.88 -3.63
CA LEU A 311 -12.12 -4.74 -3.16
C LEU A 311 -12.74 -3.40 -3.57
N ALA A 312 -11.96 -2.31 -3.48
CA ALA A 312 -12.39 -0.99 -3.91
C ALA A 312 -12.64 -0.93 -5.43
N GLN A 313 -11.80 -1.58 -6.24
CA GLN A 313 -12.02 -1.71 -7.68
C GLN A 313 -13.28 -2.51 -8.03
N ALA A 314 -13.63 -3.54 -7.26
CA ALA A 314 -14.83 -4.33 -7.49
C ALA A 314 -16.11 -3.62 -6.98
N SER A 315 -15.98 -2.60 -6.13
CA SER A 315 -17.09 -1.88 -5.53
C SER A 315 -17.88 -1.07 -6.55
N GLY A 316 -19.20 -0.94 -6.35
CA GLY A 316 -20.03 -0.02 -7.11
C GLY A 316 -19.89 1.45 -6.67
N ALA A 317 -19.13 1.73 -5.61
CA ALA A 317 -18.91 3.07 -5.08
C ALA A 317 -17.64 3.65 -5.70
N LYS A 318 -17.79 4.27 -6.87
CA LYS A 318 -16.68 4.84 -7.64
C LYS A 318 -16.94 6.29 -8.00
N ALA A 319 -15.88 7.09 -8.03
CA ALA A 319 -15.89 8.40 -8.63
C ALA A 319 -14.60 8.61 -9.45
N THR A 320 -14.68 9.50 -10.43
CA THR A 320 -13.54 9.89 -11.25
C THR A 320 -13.36 11.40 -11.12
N TRP A 321 -12.12 11.85 -11.00
CA TRP A 321 -11.76 13.25 -11.00
C TRP A 321 -10.60 13.48 -11.96
N SER A 322 -10.69 14.52 -12.80
CA SER A 322 -9.64 14.86 -13.75
C SER A 322 -8.65 15.87 -13.15
N VAL A 323 -7.35 15.72 -13.41
CA VAL A 323 -6.34 16.72 -13.03
C VAL A 323 -6.57 18.01 -13.82
N THR A 324 -6.89 17.88 -15.11
CA THR A 324 -7.18 19.02 -15.98
C THR A 324 -8.50 19.71 -15.59
N PRO A 325 -8.50 21.03 -15.30
CA PRO A 325 -9.71 21.76 -14.95
C PRO A 325 -10.64 21.91 -16.16
N PRO A 326 -11.97 21.79 -15.98
CA PRO A 326 -12.93 22.16 -17.01
C PRO A 326 -12.79 23.63 -17.44
N SER A 327 -13.00 23.92 -18.72
CA SER A 327 -12.85 25.27 -19.28
C SER A 327 -13.67 26.31 -18.50
N GLY A 328 -13.02 27.37 -18.03
CA GLY A 328 -13.66 28.48 -17.32
C GLY A 328 -13.81 28.29 -15.80
N VAL A 329 -13.27 27.21 -15.22
CA VAL A 329 -13.25 26.97 -13.77
C VAL A 329 -11.87 27.33 -13.20
N SER A 330 -11.84 28.01 -12.05
CA SER A 330 -10.58 28.30 -11.36
C SER A 330 -9.98 27.03 -10.76
N ASP A 331 -8.65 26.94 -10.67
CA ASP A 331 -7.98 25.75 -10.09
C ASP A 331 -8.46 25.46 -8.66
N LYS A 332 -8.73 26.51 -7.90
CA LYS A 332 -9.30 26.41 -6.54
C LYS A 332 -10.68 25.76 -6.54
N ASP A 333 -11.56 26.17 -7.46
CA ASP A 333 -12.90 25.58 -7.62
C ASP A 333 -12.84 24.14 -8.12
N HIS A 334 -11.85 23.83 -8.96
CA HIS A 334 -11.60 22.50 -9.46
C HIS A 334 -11.14 21.52 -8.36
N MET A 335 -10.28 21.96 -7.44
CA MET A 335 -9.87 21.15 -6.27
C MET A 335 -11.05 20.83 -5.35
N PHE A 336 -12.06 21.71 -5.23
CA PHE A 336 -13.28 21.38 -4.49
C PHE A 336 -14.06 20.21 -5.12
N LEU A 337 -13.93 19.97 -6.44
CA LEU A 337 -14.54 18.81 -7.10
C LEU A 337 -13.90 17.49 -6.66
N LEU A 338 -12.60 17.45 -6.34
CA LEU A 338 -11.94 16.26 -5.78
C LEU A 338 -12.51 15.95 -4.38
N LYS A 339 -12.63 16.98 -3.52
CA LYS A 339 -13.29 16.84 -2.20
C LYS A 339 -14.74 16.36 -2.33
N LYS A 340 -15.46 16.83 -3.35
CA LYS A 340 -16.81 16.35 -3.69
C LYS A 340 -16.80 14.90 -4.14
N ALA A 341 -15.87 14.47 -4.99
CA ALA A 341 -15.74 13.10 -5.46
C ALA A 341 -15.50 12.11 -4.31
N ILE A 342 -14.61 12.45 -3.36
CA ILE A 342 -14.38 11.64 -2.15
C ILE A 342 -15.66 11.51 -1.32
N ASN A 343 -16.38 12.62 -1.12
CA ASN A 343 -17.65 12.59 -0.38
C ASN A 343 -18.78 11.86 -1.13
N GLN A 344 -18.78 11.86 -2.46
CA GLN A 344 -19.70 11.08 -3.27
C GLN A 344 -19.44 9.58 -3.11
N VAL A 345 -18.18 9.15 -3.06
CA VAL A 345 -17.83 7.76 -2.76
C VAL A 345 -18.27 7.38 -1.34
N ASP A 346 -18.04 8.23 -0.34
CA ASP A 346 -18.53 8.01 1.03
C ASP A 346 -20.06 7.86 1.10
N ALA A 347 -20.79 8.72 0.39
CA ALA A 347 -22.25 8.64 0.28
C ALA A 347 -22.71 7.39 -0.49
N ALA A 348 -21.98 6.97 -1.52
CA ALA A 348 -22.27 5.75 -2.27
C ALA A 348 -22.05 4.49 -1.41
N ILE A 349 -21.00 4.45 -0.58
CA ILE A 349 -20.76 3.40 0.42
C ILE A 349 -21.94 3.33 1.40
N ALA A 350 -22.34 4.47 1.98
CA ALA A 350 -23.49 4.52 2.88
C ALA A 350 -24.79 4.03 2.20
N LYS A 351 -24.99 4.40 0.92
CA LYS A 351 -26.13 3.93 0.12
C LYS A 351 -26.09 2.42 -0.14
N GLN A 352 -24.92 1.80 -0.27
CA GLN A 352 -24.77 0.35 -0.45
C GLN A 352 -24.95 -0.45 0.84
N LEU A 353 -24.64 0.17 1.98
CA LEU A 353 -24.83 -0.42 3.31
C LEU A 353 -26.27 -0.23 3.81
N GLY A 354 -26.94 0.87 3.44
CA GLY A 354 -28.29 1.19 3.88
C GLY A 354 -28.36 1.84 5.26
N TYR A 355 -27.20 2.13 5.85
CA TYR A 355 -27.02 2.90 7.06
C TYR A 355 -25.72 3.70 6.94
N ILE A 356 -25.57 4.72 7.77
CA ILE A 356 -24.31 5.48 7.85
C ILE A 356 -23.39 4.73 8.83
N PRO A 357 -22.29 4.11 8.36
CA PRO A 357 -21.41 3.38 9.25
C PRO A 357 -20.67 4.34 10.19
N VAL A 358 -20.64 3.96 11.47
CA VAL A 358 -19.87 4.65 12.52
C VAL A 358 -18.51 3.96 12.63
N GLY A 359 -17.44 4.72 12.54
CA GLY A 359 -16.07 4.20 12.57
C GLY A 359 -15.06 5.17 11.99
N ASN A 360 -13.80 4.74 11.94
CA ASN A 360 -12.74 5.53 11.33
C ASN A 360 -12.85 5.45 9.82
N LYS A 361 -13.04 6.60 9.15
CA LYS A 361 -12.97 6.68 7.69
C LYS A 361 -11.54 6.98 7.30
N PHE A 362 -11.02 6.26 6.34
CA PHE A 362 -9.64 6.42 5.91
C PHE A 362 -9.54 6.57 4.40
N LEU A 363 -8.50 7.28 3.98
CA LEU A 363 -8.07 7.40 2.59
C LEU A 363 -6.70 6.74 2.49
N LEU A 364 -6.56 5.80 1.58
CA LEU A 364 -5.28 5.20 1.23
C LEU A 364 -4.92 5.68 -0.18
N CYS A 365 -3.91 6.53 -0.28
CA CYS A 365 -3.54 7.24 -1.50
C CYS A 365 -2.24 6.70 -2.10
N GLY A 366 -2.20 6.64 -3.44
CA GLY A 366 -0.96 6.57 -4.21
C GLY A 366 -0.15 7.87 -4.10
N THR A 367 0.99 7.93 -4.78
CA THR A 367 1.94 9.05 -4.70
C THR A 367 1.35 10.35 -5.25
N ASP A 368 0.90 10.36 -6.50
CA ASP A 368 0.32 11.54 -7.15
C ASP A 368 -1.01 11.95 -6.51
N ALA A 369 -1.83 10.96 -6.17
CA ALA A 369 -3.08 11.18 -5.46
C ALA A 369 -2.87 11.85 -4.10
N LEU A 370 -1.78 11.54 -3.39
CA LEU A 370 -1.46 12.18 -2.12
C LEU A 370 -1.12 13.66 -2.32
N ALA A 371 -0.38 14.03 -3.36
CA ALA A 371 -0.04 15.42 -3.64
C ALA A 371 -1.31 16.26 -3.81
N HIS A 372 -2.26 15.78 -4.63
CA HIS A 372 -3.55 16.44 -4.81
C HIS A 372 -4.40 16.51 -3.54
N VAL A 373 -4.35 15.47 -2.70
CA VAL A 373 -5.05 15.47 -1.40
C VAL A 373 -4.39 16.44 -0.41
N GLY A 374 -3.07 16.61 -0.48
CA GLY A 374 -2.32 17.58 0.33
C GLY A 374 -2.68 19.02 0.03
N ASP A 375 -3.03 19.33 -1.22
CA ASP A 375 -3.46 20.66 -1.66
C ASP A 375 -4.94 20.97 -1.32
N LEU A 376 -5.69 20.00 -0.80
CA LEU A 376 -7.10 20.22 -0.45
C LEU A 376 -7.26 21.10 0.78
N ASP A 377 -8.21 22.04 0.69
CA ASP A 377 -8.62 22.84 1.83
C ASP A 377 -9.23 21.97 2.95
N GLY A 378 -8.66 22.14 4.15
CA GLY A 378 -8.96 21.36 5.35
C GLY A 378 -8.09 20.11 5.53
N PHE A 379 -7.02 19.92 4.74
CA PHE A 379 -5.99 18.94 5.05
C PHE A 379 -5.07 19.46 6.16
N GLU A 380 -4.98 18.70 7.26
CA GLU A 380 -4.06 18.95 8.37
C GLU A 380 -2.98 17.86 8.33
N GLY A 381 -1.77 18.24 7.90
CA GLY A 381 -0.61 17.36 7.87
C GLY A 381 -0.15 16.99 9.28
N ASN A 382 0.30 15.75 9.45
CA ASN A 382 0.89 15.29 10.70
C ASN A 382 2.31 15.86 10.82
N THR A 383 2.58 16.62 11.88
CA THR A 383 3.90 17.23 12.11
C THR A 383 4.91 16.27 12.72
N ASN A 384 4.47 15.09 13.16
CA ASN A 384 5.31 14.06 13.79
C ASN A 384 5.70 12.95 12.81
N VAL A 385 5.80 13.27 11.51
CA VAL A 385 6.23 12.32 10.49
C VAL A 385 7.76 12.28 10.53
N GLU A 386 8.32 11.38 11.35
CA GLU A 386 9.71 10.94 11.18
C GLU A 386 9.88 10.41 9.74
N GLY A 387 11.07 10.49 9.14
CA GLY A 387 11.32 10.10 7.76
C GLY A 387 10.86 8.66 7.48
N ASN A 388 9.62 8.52 7.00
CA ASN A 388 8.92 7.25 6.93
C ASN A 388 9.15 6.63 5.56
N VAL A 389 9.77 5.46 5.53
CA VAL A 389 9.74 4.61 4.34
C VAL A 389 8.42 3.84 4.36
N GLY A 390 7.79 3.65 3.19
CA GLY A 390 6.59 2.84 3.08
C GLY A 390 5.28 3.53 3.39
N SER A 391 4.28 2.73 3.78
CA SER A 391 2.97 3.26 4.08
C SER A 391 2.96 3.99 5.43
N ALA A 392 2.43 5.20 5.45
CA ALA A 392 2.48 6.05 6.63
C ALA A 392 1.23 6.92 6.73
N ARG A 393 0.84 7.22 7.96
CA ARG A 393 -0.21 8.19 8.24
C ARG A 393 0.33 9.61 7.98
N VAL A 394 -0.21 10.26 6.96
CA VAL A 394 0.25 11.59 6.52
C VAL A 394 -0.50 12.70 7.23
N GLY A 395 -1.78 12.50 7.56
CA GLY A 395 -2.58 13.57 8.16
C GLY A 395 -4.06 13.22 8.30
N THR A 396 -4.88 14.26 8.44
CA THR A 396 -6.34 14.13 8.44
C THR A 396 -6.98 15.16 7.53
N LEU A 397 -8.06 14.77 6.85
CA LEU A 397 -8.85 15.66 5.99
C LEU A 397 -10.17 16.01 6.70
N ASN A 398 -10.33 17.29 7.02
CA ASN A 398 -11.47 17.86 7.77
C ASN A 398 -11.79 17.11 9.08
N LYS A 399 -10.79 16.46 9.71
CA LYS A 399 -10.95 15.57 10.87
C LYS A 399 -11.97 14.42 10.68
N LYS A 400 -12.41 14.21 9.43
CA LYS A 400 -13.38 13.19 9.03
C LYS A 400 -12.67 11.96 8.48
N TYR A 401 -11.64 12.17 7.68
CA TYR A 401 -10.85 11.10 7.08
C TYR A 401 -9.42 11.10 7.60
N THR A 402 -8.91 9.94 7.95
CA THR A 402 -7.48 9.74 8.21
C THR A 402 -6.78 9.39 6.90
N VAL A 403 -5.73 10.13 6.53
CA VAL A 403 -5.03 9.95 5.25
C VAL A 403 -3.75 9.14 5.45
N TYR A 404 -3.64 8.07 4.68
CA TYR A 404 -2.50 7.19 4.62
C TYR A 404 -1.90 7.23 3.22
N TYR A 405 -0.57 7.33 3.16
CA TYR A 405 0.22 7.13 1.97
C TYR A 405 0.54 5.65 1.81
N ASN A 406 0.54 5.13 0.59
CA ASN A 406 1.11 3.82 0.30
C ASN A 406 1.78 3.79 -1.10
N PRO A 407 3.10 3.58 -1.19
CA PRO A 407 3.81 3.49 -2.47
C PRO A 407 3.52 2.23 -3.29
N GLN A 408 2.87 1.21 -2.70
CA GLN A 408 2.53 -0.03 -3.41
C GLN A 408 1.23 0.08 -4.21
N LEU A 409 0.44 1.14 -4.01
CA LEU A 409 -0.74 1.41 -4.81
C LEU A 409 -0.33 2.11 -6.12
N PRO A 410 -1.15 2.00 -7.17
CA PRO A 410 -1.02 2.87 -8.34
C PRO A 410 -1.05 4.35 -7.92
N ASP A 411 -0.29 5.18 -8.63
CA ASP A 411 -0.06 6.57 -8.23
C ASP A 411 -1.33 7.43 -8.29
N ASP A 412 -2.27 7.09 -9.17
CA ASP A 412 -3.47 7.83 -9.53
C ASP A 412 -4.73 7.45 -8.72
N VAL A 413 -4.61 6.58 -7.71
CA VAL A 413 -5.78 6.07 -6.99
C VAL A 413 -5.88 6.51 -5.54
N ILE A 414 -7.12 6.73 -5.11
CA ILE A 414 -7.49 6.90 -3.70
C ILE A 414 -8.50 5.82 -3.35
N VAL A 415 -8.13 4.93 -2.43
CA VAL A 415 -9.06 3.99 -1.81
C VAL A 415 -9.73 4.68 -0.63
N VAL A 416 -11.06 4.79 -0.71
CA VAL A 416 -11.88 5.30 0.40
C VAL A 416 -12.41 4.09 1.16
N GLY A 417 -12.07 3.99 2.44
CA GLY A 417 -12.48 2.89 3.29
C GLY A 417 -13.07 3.35 4.61
N ILE A 418 -13.90 2.48 5.20
CA ILE A 418 -14.45 2.70 6.53
C ILE A 418 -14.12 1.49 7.37
N LYS A 419 -13.39 1.71 8.47
CA LYS A 419 -13.18 0.73 9.53
C LYS A 419 -14.26 0.92 10.59
N PRO A 420 -15.26 0.03 10.69
CA PRO A 420 -16.33 0.17 11.66
C PRO A 420 -15.83 0.15 13.10
N ALA A 421 -16.57 0.75 14.02
CA ALA A 421 -16.25 0.66 15.44
C ALA A 421 -16.43 -0.78 15.98
N ASP A 422 -17.45 -1.48 15.50
CA ASP A 422 -17.71 -2.87 15.86
C ASP A 422 -16.88 -3.83 14.98
N PRO A 423 -15.98 -4.64 15.56
CA PRO A 423 -15.21 -5.62 14.80
C PRO A 423 -16.06 -6.69 14.12
N LEU A 424 -17.28 -6.98 14.56
CA LEU A 424 -18.14 -7.98 13.90
C LEU A 424 -18.65 -7.50 12.53
N LEU A 425 -18.69 -6.18 12.31
CA LEU A 425 -19.07 -5.57 11.04
C LEU A 425 -17.86 -5.29 10.14
N MET A 426 -16.69 -5.88 10.44
CA MET A 426 -15.45 -5.65 9.71
C MET A 426 -15.64 -5.80 8.19
N GLY A 427 -14.97 -4.94 7.42
CA GLY A 427 -14.89 -5.09 5.96
C GLY A 427 -13.89 -6.16 5.59
N PHE A 428 -12.62 -5.91 5.91
CA PHE A 428 -11.52 -6.82 5.73
C PHE A 428 -10.89 -7.16 7.08
N GLY A 429 -10.67 -8.45 7.32
CA GLY A 429 -10.09 -8.96 8.55
C GLY A 429 -8.72 -9.60 8.32
N TYR A 430 -7.76 -9.24 9.17
CA TYR A 430 -6.49 -9.93 9.31
C TYR A 430 -6.54 -10.88 10.52
N PHE A 431 -6.19 -12.15 10.28
CA PHE A 431 -6.37 -13.22 11.26
C PHE A 431 -5.06 -13.97 11.53
N PRO A 432 -4.18 -13.48 12.42
CA PRO A 432 -2.94 -14.17 12.75
C PRO A 432 -3.22 -15.47 13.51
N TYR A 433 -2.46 -16.53 13.20
CA TYR A 433 -2.55 -17.81 13.90
C TYR A 433 -1.28 -18.12 14.70
N LYS A 434 -0.12 -18.24 14.03
CA LYS A 434 1.13 -18.57 14.72
C LYS A 434 2.35 -18.09 13.94
N PHE A 435 3.34 -17.58 14.67
CA PHE A 435 4.67 -17.25 14.16
C PHE A 435 5.70 -18.16 14.84
N GLU A 436 6.63 -18.70 14.06
CA GLU A 436 7.70 -19.57 14.55
C GLU A 436 9.00 -19.23 13.82
N ILE A 437 10.11 -19.19 14.56
CA ILE A 437 11.46 -19.07 14.02
C ILE A 437 12.18 -20.37 14.34
N SER A 438 12.84 -20.97 13.36
CA SER A 438 13.62 -22.19 13.58
C SER A 438 14.90 -21.87 14.37
N PRO A 439 15.46 -22.83 15.12
CA PRO A 439 16.86 -22.74 15.51
C PRO A 439 17.76 -22.70 14.25
N ALA A 440 19.00 -22.24 14.40
CA ALA A 440 20.00 -22.39 13.37
C ALA A 440 20.33 -23.88 13.20
N VAL A 441 20.19 -24.39 11.99
CA VAL A 441 20.46 -25.79 11.66
C VAL A 441 21.52 -25.88 10.56
N PRO A 442 22.43 -26.87 10.60
CA PRO A 442 23.40 -27.08 9.54
C PRO A 442 22.71 -27.45 8.22
N GLU A 443 23.26 -26.99 7.11
CA GLU A 443 22.75 -27.32 5.78
C GLU A 443 22.95 -28.81 5.45
N VAL A 444 22.01 -29.40 4.70
CA VAL A 444 22.18 -30.74 4.14
C VAL A 444 22.46 -30.61 2.64
N VAL A 445 23.68 -30.92 2.21
CA VAL A 445 24.09 -30.94 0.81
C VAL A 445 24.41 -32.39 0.42
N ASN A 446 23.80 -32.91 -0.65
CA ASN A 446 24.06 -34.26 -1.16
C ASN A 446 23.97 -35.37 -0.07
N ASN A 447 22.92 -35.33 0.76
CA ASN A 447 22.72 -36.27 1.88
C ASN A 447 23.81 -36.26 2.97
N ARG A 448 24.71 -35.27 2.97
CA ARG A 448 25.69 -35.02 4.04
C ARG A 448 25.34 -33.72 4.76
N ILE A 449 25.54 -33.72 6.07
CA ILE A 449 25.38 -32.52 6.89
C ILE A 449 26.64 -31.69 6.74
N ASP A 450 26.52 -30.47 6.23
CA ASP A 450 27.58 -29.47 6.24
C ASP A 450 27.50 -28.66 7.55
N PRO A 451 28.44 -28.85 8.50
CA PRO A 451 28.39 -28.17 9.78
C PRO A 451 28.77 -26.68 9.69
N PHE A 452 29.38 -26.22 8.59
CA PHE A 452 29.92 -24.87 8.46
C PHE A 452 28.96 -23.88 7.79
N THR A 453 27.86 -24.37 7.21
CA THR A 453 26.78 -23.55 6.64
C THR A 453 25.54 -23.62 7.53
N LYS A 454 25.13 -22.49 8.09
CA LYS A 454 23.96 -22.36 8.98
C LYS A 454 22.74 -21.92 8.17
N LYS A 455 21.58 -22.55 8.43
CA LYS A 455 20.27 -22.15 7.90
C LYS A 455 19.31 -21.81 9.03
N LYS A 456 18.55 -20.74 8.85
CA LYS A 456 17.48 -20.33 9.76
C LYS A 456 16.27 -19.87 8.97
N ALA A 457 15.07 -20.21 9.43
CA ALA A 457 13.84 -19.87 8.74
C ALA A 457 12.77 -19.35 9.69
N LEU A 458 12.01 -18.38 9.21
CA LEU A 458 10.79 -17.87 9.83
C LEU A 458 9.58 -18.44 9.10
N ARG A 459 8.59 -18.88 9.86
CA ARG A 459 7.29 -19.33 9.37
C ARG A 459 6.19 -18.52 10.03
N SER A 460 5.36 -17.87 9.22
CA SER A 460 4.10 -17.29 9.66
C SER A 460 2.92 -18.11 9.16
N ARG A 461 1.89 -18.19 9.99
CA ARG A 461 0.58 -18.75 9.65
C ARG A 461 -0.47 -17.71 9.98
N GLU A 462 -1.22 -17.31 8.96
CA GLU A 462 -2.17 -16.20 9.03
C GLU A 462 -3.29 -16.43 8.00
N ALA A 463 -4.42 -15.75 8.19
CA ALA A 463 -5.52 -15.77 7.23
C ALA A 463 -5.98 -14.34 6.93
N PHE A 464 -6.54 -14.17 5.74
CA PHE A 464 -7.12 -12.92 5.26
C PHE A 464 -8.52 -13.22 4.76
N LYS A 465 -9.48 -12.34 5.08
CA LYS A 465 -10.85 -12.51 4.61
C LYS A 465 -11.53 -11.17 4.42
N ALA A 466 -12.08 -10.96 3.23
CA ALA A 466 -13.11 -9.97 2.98
C ALA A 466 -14.46 -10.50 3.48
N VAL A 467 -15.03 -9.81 4.47
CA VAL A 467 -16.32 -10.08 5.13
C VAL A 467 -17.39 -9.19 4.50
N ASN A 468 -17.10 -7.89 4.36
CA ASN A 468 -18.01 -6.95 3.74
C ASN A 468 -17.25 -5.99 2.79
N ALA A 469 -17.27 -6.33 1.50
CA ALA A 469 -16.60 -5.54 0.46
C ALA A 469 -17.25 -4.16 0.22
N ARG A 470 -18.51 -3.94 0.66
CA ARG A 470 -19.26 -2.70 0.42
C ARG A 470 -18.75 -1.51 1.23
N LEU A 471 -17.84 -1.74 2.18
CA LEU A 471 -17.21 -0.71 3.01
C LEU A 471 -16.07 0.03 2.30
N TYR A 472 -15.74 -0.37 1.07
CA TYR A 472 -14.65 0.18 0.29
C TYR A 472 -15.16 0.78 -1.02
N GLY A 473 -14.52 1.86 -1.46
CA GLY A 473 -14.80 2.54 -2.72
C GLY A 473 -13.54 3.15 -3.29
N LEU A 474 -13.62 3.58 -4.55
CA LEU A 474 -12.46 4.02 -5.32
C LEU A 474 -12.70 5.41 -5.91
N VAL A 475 -11.73 6.30 -5.74
CA VAL A 475 -11.61 7.51 -6.56
C VAL A 475 -10.41 7.31 -7.48
N THR A 476 -10.64 7.46 -8.78
CA THR A 476 -9.57 7.41 -9.79
C THR A 476 -9.30 8.82 -10.29
N ILE A 477 -8.03 9.19 -10.31
CA ILE A 477 -7.56 10.45 -10.85
C ILE A 477 -7.16 10.22 -12.30
N THR A 478 -7.72 10.99 -13.22
CA THR A 478 -7.38 10.91 -14.65
C THR A 478 -6.62 12.15 -15.06
N SER A 479 -5.56 12.00 -15.85
CA SER A 479 -4.83 13.13 -16.46
C SER A 479 -5.72 13.98 -17.36
#